data_AF-A0A3N2PBS7-F1
#
_entry.id   AF-A0A3N2PBS7-F1
#
_cell.length_a   1.000
_cell.length_b   1.000
_cell.length_c   1.000
_cell.angle_alpha   90.00
_cell.angle_beta   90.00
_cell.angle_gamma   90.00
#
_symmetry.space_group_name_H-M   'P 1'
#
loop_
_entity.id
_entity.type
_entity.pdbx_description
1 polymer ?
#
loop_
_entity_poly.entity_id
_entity_poly.type
_entity_poly.pdbx_seq_one_letter_code
_entity_poly.pdbx_strand_id
1 'polypeptide(L)'
;MSMRETPQTIAQRRMVTAEAVLTGTADLRGYPYRYLAILSHRGVGPERVTQALMAADALAQFGWELLNVAEFGNSKLVHAFLRRR
;
A
#
# COMPACT_ATOMS: atom_id res chain seq x y z
N MET A 1 2.66 -8.97 -16.11
CA MET A 1 1.21 -9.04 -15.83
C MET A 1 1.00 -8.52 -14.41
N SER A 2 0.41 -7.34 -14.23
CA SER A 2 0.02 -6.89 -12.89
C SER A 2 -1.16 -7.73 -12.43
N MET A 3 -0.93 -8.54 -11.39
CA MET A 3 -1.98 -9.32 -10.77
C MET A 3 -2.92 -8.36 -10.05
N ARG A 4 -4.17 -8.29 -10.50
CA ARG A 4 -5.19 -7.45 -9.87
C ARG A 4 -5.39 -7.89 -8.42
N GLU A 5 -5.25 -6.97 -7.48
CA GLU A 5 -5.44 -7.25 -6.06
C GLU A 5 -6.90 -7.05 -5.69
N THR A 6 -7.59 -8.16 -5.40
CA THR A 6 -9.01 -8.15 -5.04
C THR A 6 -9.23 -7.74 -3.59
N PRO A 7 -10.42 -7.23 -3.21
CA PRO A 7 -10.70 -6.85 -1.83
C PRO A 7 -10.48 -8.00 -0.83
N GLN A 8 -10.78 -9.24 -1.23
CA GLN A 8 -10.58 -10.44 -0.41
C GLN A 8 -9.10 -10.71 -0.17
N THR A 9 -8.27 -10.61 -1.22
CA THR A 9 -6.82 -10.81 -1.12
C THR A 9 -6.17 -9.75 -0.23
N ILE A 10 -6.56 -8.49 -0.41
CA ILE A 10 -6.08 -7.37 0.40
C ILE A 10 -6.56 -7.51 1.85
N ALA A 11 -7.81 -7.92 2.09
CA ALA A 11 -8.35 -8.18 3.42
C ALA A 11 -7.58 -9.29 4.14
N GLN A 12 -7.32 -10.41 3.46
CA GLN A 12 -6.59 -11.54 4.03
C GLN A 12 -5.17 -11.15 4.44
N ARG A 13 -4.47 -10.37 3.61
CA ARG A 13 -3.08 -9.94 3.86
C ARG A 13 -2.97 -8.68 4.70
N ARG A 14 -4.08 -7.93 4.83
CA ARG A 14 -4.15 -6.56 5.37
C ARG A 14 -3.18 -5.59 4.69
N MET A 15 -2.86 -5.88 3.43
CA MET A 15 -1.78 -5.25 2.71
C MET A 15 -2.12 -5.19 1.23
N VAL A 16 -1.72 -4.10 0.57
CA VAL A 16 -1.76 -3.90 -0.87
C VAL A 16 -0.38 -3.50 -1.38
N THR A 17 0.00 -3.87 -2.60
CA THR A 17 1.27 -3.39 -3.16
C THR A 17 1.17 -1.95 -3.67
N ALA A 18 2.26 -1.19 -3.55
CA ALA A 18 2.36 0.15 -4.12
C ALA A 18 2.13 0.14 -5.64
N GLU A 19 2.62 -0.88 -6.34
CA GLU A 19 2.39 -1.07 -7.77
C GLU A 19 0.90 -1.22 -8.10
N ALA A 20 0.16 -2.05 -7.35
CA ALA A 20 -1.27 -2.25 -7.61
C ALA A 20 -2.09 -0.98 -7.38
N VAL A 21 -1.71 -0.16 -6.39
CA VAL A 21 -2.32 1.16 -6.17
C VAL A 21 -2.02 2.10 -7.34
N LEU A 22 -0.74 2.25 -7.69
CA LEU A 22 -0.29 3.21 -8.71
C LEU A 22 -0.74 2.86 -10.12
N THR A 23 -0.97 1.58 -10.41
CA THR A 23 -1.48 1.10 -11.70
C THR A 23 -3.00 0.96 -11.74
N GLY A 24 -3.71 1.30 -10.65
CA GLY A 24 -5.17 1.20 -10.58
C GLY A 24 -5.70 -0.24 -10.58
N THR A 25 -4.86 -1.22 -10.24
CA THR A 25 -5.23 -2.64 -10.18
C THR A 25 -5.56 -3.14 -8.77
N ALA A 26 -5.63 -2.24 -7.78
CA ALA A 26 -6.10 -2.52 -6.43
C ALA A 26 -7.59 -2.15 -6.27
N ASP A 27 -8.41 -3.08 -5.74
CA ASP A 27 -9.80 -2.79 -5.37
C ASP A 27 -9.97 -2.79 -3.85
N LEU A 28 -10.17 -1.59 -3.28
CA LEU A 28 -10.37 -1.38 -1.84
C LEU A 28 -11.84 -1.16 -1.46
N ARG A 29 -12.78 -1.18 -2.41
CA ARG A 29 -14.20 -0.82 -2.12
C ARG A 29 -14.86 -1.77 -1.14
N GLY A 30 -14.47 -3.05 -1.16
CA GLY A 30 -14.92 -4.09 -0.23
C GLY A 30 -14.00 -4.32 0.98
N TYR A 31 -13.00 -3.48 1.20
CA TYR A 31 -12.04 -3.69 2.29
C TYR A 31 -12.68 -3.36 3.66
N PRO A 32 -12.74 -4.34 4.60
CA PRO A 32 -13.55 -4.20 5.81
C PRO A 32 -12.78 -3.55 6.98
N TYR A 33 -11.46 -3.43 6.90
CA TYR A 33 -10.64 -2.98 8.02
C TYR A 33 -10.33 -1.48 7.94
N ARG A 34 -10.13 -0.88 9.12
CA ARG A 34 -9.76 0.54 9.23
C ARG A 34 -8.29 0.81 8.95
N TYR A 35 -7.42 -0.18 9.10
CA TYR A 35 -5.97 -0.03 8.88
C TYR A 35 -5.54 -0.84 7.67
N LEU A 36 -4.63 -0.28 6.88
CA LEU A 36 -4.09 -0.90 5.67
C LEU A 36 -2.58 -0.66 5.60
N ALA A 37 -1.82 -1.68 5.20
CA ALA A 37 -0.42 -1.51 4.85
C ALA A 37 -0.25 -1.41 3.33
N ILE A 38 0.54 -0.46 2.85
CA ILE A 38 1.06 -0.46 1.48
C ILE A 38 2.46 -1.03 1.51
N LEU A 39 2.69 -2.08 0.74
CA LEU A 39 4.00 -2.69 0.54
C LEU A 39 4.68 -2.13 -0.70
N SER A 40 5.86 -1.54 -0.50
CA SER A 40 6.77 -1.16 -1.57
C SER A 40 8.01 -2.06 -1.54
N HIS A 41 8.16 -2.87 -2.59
CA HIS A 41 9.21 -3.88 -2.71
C HIS A 41 10.07 -3.71 -3.98
N ARG A 42 9.66 -2.86 -4.93
CA ARG A 42 10.40 -2.58 -6.18
C ARG A 42 11.26 -1.33 -6.02
N GLY A 43 12.41 -1.29 -6.70
CA GLY A 43 13.38 -0.19 -6.59
C GLY A 43 14.42 -0.40 -5.48
N VAL A 44 15.25 0.62 -5.25
CA VAL A 44 16.36 0.59 -4.27
C VAL A 44 16.22 1.73 -3.26
N GLY A 45 16.30 1.40 -1.97
CA GLY A 45 16.37 2.35 -0.85
C GLY A 45 15.32 3.49 -0.96
N PRO A 46 15.75 4.75 -1.20
CA PRO A 46 14.84 5.91 -1.29
C PRO A 46 13.69 5.75 -2.29
N GLU A 47 13.90 5.05 -3.41
CA GLU A 47 12.85 4.83 -4.41
C GLU A 47 11.65 4.08 -3.84
N ARG A 48 11.89 3.13 -2.93
CA ARG A 48 10.81 2.37 -2.28
C ARG A 48 9.98 3.24 -1.37
N VAL A 49 10.65 4.11 -0.61
CA VAL A 49 9.99 5.09 0.26
C VAL A 49 9.14 6.02 -0.59
N THR A 50 9.69 6.56 -1.68
CA THR A 50 8.96 7.40 -2.62
C THR A 50 7.75 6.68 -3.21
N GLN A 51 7.89 5.42 -3.65
CA GLN A 51 6.76 4.64 -4.16
C GLN A 51 5.66 4.42 -3.12
N ALA A 52 6.04 4.13 -1.86
CA ALA A 52 5.07 3.97 -0.78
C ALA A 52 4.32 5.27 -0.49
N LEU A 53 5.02 6.42 -0.52
CA LEU A 53 4.42 7.74 -0.33
C LEU A 53 3.48 8.12 -1.50
N MET A 54 3.90 7.90 -2.74
CA MET A 54 3.06 8.15 -3.92
C MET A 54 1.78 7.30 -3.88
N ALA A 55 1.89 6.02 -3.51
CA ALA A 55 0.72 5.16 -3.37
C ALA A 55 -0.18 5.62 -2.20
N ALA A 56 0.39 6.07 -1.09
CA ALA A 56 -0.39 6.61 0.02
C ALA A 56 -1.15 7.89 -0.37
N ASP A 57 -0.50 8.79 -1.10
CA ASP A 57 -1.12 10.02 -1.63
C ASP A 57 -2.26 9.70 -2.62
N ALA A 58 -2.05 8.72 -3.50
CA ALA A 58 -3.11 8.22 -4.38
C ALA A 58 -4.31 7.65 -3.62
N LEU A 59 -4.13 7.12 -2.40
CA LEU A 59 -5.23 6.65 -1.54
C LEU A 59 -5.83 7.76 -0.67
N ALA A 60 -5.17 8.90 -0.51
CA ALA A 60 -5.64 10.00 0.31
C ALA A 60 -6.97 10.57 -0.21
N GLN A 61 -7.12 10.68 -1.53
CA GLN A 61 -8.38 11.09 -2.18
C GLN A 61 -9.56 10.16 -1.86
N PHE A 62 -9.30 8.91 -1.45
CA PHE A 62 -10.31 7.92 -1.07
C PHE A 62 -10.53 7.83 0.45
N GLY A 63 -10.03 8.82 1.21
CA GLY A 63 -10.24 8.93 2.66
C GLY A 63 -9.26 8.10 3.50
N TRP A 64 -8.13 7.68 2.92
CA TRP A 64 -7.04 7.10 3.69
C TRP A 64 -6.07 8.17 4.18
N GLU A 65 -5.51 7.97 5.36
CA GLU A 65 -4.58 8.87 6.01
C GLU A 65 -3.30 8.11 6.32
N LEU A 66 -2.15 8.64 5.91
CA LEU A 66 -0.85 8.07 6.22
C LEU A 66 -0.54 8.27 7.71
N LEU A 67 -0.26 7.16 8.42
CA LEU A 67 0.15 7.18 9.82
C LEU A 67 1.67 7.16 9.98
N ASN A 68 2.35 6.25 9.25
CA ASN A 68 3.80 6.07 9.36
C ASN A 68 4.36 5.33 8.15
N VAL A 69 5.66 5.48 7.91
CA VAL A 69 6.44 4.67 6.97
C VAL A 69 7.54 3.96 7.74
N ALA A 70 7.61 2.64 7.61
CA ALA A 70 8.64 1.83 8.26
C ALA A 70 9.37 0.95 7.24
N GLU A 71 10.69 0.89 7.37
CA GLU A 71 11.52 -0.08 6.68
C GLU A 71 11.90 -1.21 7.63
N PHE A 72 11.66 -2.46 7.23
CA PHE A 72 12.09 -3.61 8.01
C PHE A 72 13.47 -4.05 7.49
N GLY A 73 14.51 -3.73 8.25
CA GLY A 73 15.91 -3.66 7.77
C GLY A 73 16.41 -4.85 6.95
N ASN A 74 16.10 -6.10 7.35
CA ASN A 74 16.60 -7.27 6.62
C ASN A 74 15.81 -7.63 5.36
N SER A 75 14.58 -7.14 5.20
CA SER A 75 13.68 -7.62 4.14
C SER A 75 13.70 -6.77 2.89
N LYS A 76 14.39 -5.62 2.87
CA LYS A 76 14.37 -4.68 1.73
C LYS A 76 12.92 -4.26 1.38
N LEU A 77 12.03 -4.25 2.36
CA LEU A 77 10.61 -3.90 2.21
C LEU A 77 10.31 -2.61 2.96
N VAL A 78 9.64 -1.69 2.28
CA VAL A 78 9.09 -0.49 2.90
C VAL A 78 7.59 -0.65 3.03
N HIS A 79 7.06 -0.32 4.21
CA HIS A 79 5.65 -0.34 4.50
C HIS A 79 5.17 1.08 4.83
N ALA A 80 4.14 1.55 4.14
CA ALA A 80 3.36 2.70 4.59
C ALA A 80 2.09 2.19 5.29
N PHE A 81 1.85 2.65 6.51
CA PHE A 81 0.67 2.28 7.28
C PHE A 81 -0.36 3.40 7.20
N LEU A 82 -1.58 3.05 6.80
CA LEU A 82 -2.66 4.00 6.61
C LEU A 82 -3.85 3.66 7.52
N ARG A 83 -4.64 4.69 7.82
CA ARG A 83 -5.92 4.62 8.51
C ARG A 83 -7.02 5.19 7.64
N ARG A 84 -8.16 4.51 7.55
CA ARG A 84 -9.37 5.07 6.95
C ARG A 84 -9.99 6.08 7.91
N ARG A 85 -10.19 7.31 7.43
CA ARG A 85 -10.85 8.38 8.19
C ARG A 85 -12.27 7.96 8.53
#